data_AF-A0A9X3DE22-F1
#
_entry.id   AF-A0A9X3DE22-F1
#
_cell.length_a   1.000
_cell.length_b   1.000
_cell.length_c   1.000
_cell.angle_alpha   90.00
_cell.angle_beta   90.00
_cell.angle_gamma   90.00
#
_symmetry.space_group_name_H-M   'P 1'
#
loop_
_entity.id
_entity.type
_entity.pdbx_description
1 polymer ?
#
loop_
_entity_poly.entity_id
_entity_poly.type
_entity_poly.pdbx_seq_one_letter_code
_entity_poly.pdbx_strand_id
1 'polypeptide(L)'
;MKKITLALSMVLFTVAAAFAQIEKPVTWSYAAKKVSKTEAVLYLKATIDDKWHIYSQNVKDGGPVKTTFAFSPSKDFSLVGKTAEPKAITKYEDTFKMNVSFFEKTVVFQQKVKLNKAATTVKGKVEFMVCNDRQCLPPEEVAFSIPVK
;
A
#
# COMPACT_ATOMS: atom_id res chain seq x y z
N MET A 1 -9.42 -61.99 34.81
CA MET A 1 -9.76 -62.02 33.37
C MET A 1 -10.96 -61.10 33.12
N LYS A 2 -10.86 -60.21 32.12
CA LYS A 2 -11.95 -59.51 31.40
C LYS A 2 -12.74 -58.45 32.20
N LYS A 3 -12.45 -57.14 32.05
CA LYS A 3 -12.76 -56.18 30.95
C LYS A 3 -14.12 -55.47 31.16
N ILE A 4 -14.15 -54.17 30.80
CA ILE A 4 -15.27 -53.23 30.51
C ILE A 4 -15.38 -52.11 31.57
N THR A 5 -14.56 -51.05 31.49
CA THR A 5 -14.78 -49.75 30.79
C THR A 5 -15.94 -48.90 31.34
N LEU A 6 -15.60 -47.80 32.01
CA LEU A 6 -16.36 -46.57 31.87
C LEU A 6 -15.39 -45.40 31.70
N ALA A 7 -15.37 -44.88 30.48
CA ALA A 7 -14.64 -43.71 30.07
C ALA A 7 -15.29 -42.47 30.71
N LEU A 8 -14.47 -41.61 31.31
CA LEU A 8 -14.79 -40.20 31.47
C LEU A 8 -13.67 -39.39 30.85
N SER A 9 -13.61 -39.47 29.52
CA SER A 9 -12.91 -38.50 28.68
C SER A 9 -13.64 -37.16 28.79
N MET A 10 -13.26 -36.33 29.75
CA MET A 10 -13.57 -34.90 29.67
C MET A 10 -12.59 -34.30 28.65
N VAL A 11 -13.10 -34.19 27.42
CA VAL A 11 -12.43 -33.58 26.27
C VAL A 11 -11.98 -32.18 26.66
N LEU A 12 -10.66 -32.00 26.75
CA LEU A 12 -10.02 -30.70 26.82
C LEU A 12 -10.25 -30.02 25.46
N PHE A 13 -11.25 -29.14 25.36
CA PHE A 13 -11.42 -28.27 24.20
C PHE A 13 -10.27 -27.27 24.21
N THR A 14 -9.14 -27.63 23.58
CA THR A 14 -8.12 -26.68 23.19
C THR A 14 -8.73 -25.80 22.11
N VAL A 15 -9.24 -24.64 22.51
CA VAL A 15 -9.55 -23.55 21.58
C VAL A 15 -8.22 -23.08 21.01
N ALA A 16 -7.78 -23.71 19.92
CA ALA A 16 -6.72 -23.17 19.11
C ALA A 16 -7.27 -21.88 18.50
N ALA A 17 -6.91 -20.75 19.09
CA ALA A 17 -7.16 -19.44 18.50
C ALA A 17 -6.49 -19.43 17.13
N ALA A 18 -7.27 -19.61 16.08
CA ALA A 18 -6.80 -19.43 14.71
C ALA A 18 -6.52 -17.93 14.54
N PHE A 19 -5.26 -17.53 14.65
CA PHE A 19 -4.81 -16.22 14.20
C PHE A 19 -4.97 -16.19 12.68
N ALA A 20 -6.11 -15.69 12.19
CA ALA A 20 -6.21 -15.27 10.80
C ALA A 20 -5.26 -14.09 10.63
N GLN A 21 -4.05 -14.36 10.13
CA GLN A 21 -3.08 -13.32 9.84
C GLN A 21 -3.63 -12.46 8.72
N ILE A 22 -3.78 -11.16 8.98
CA ILE A 22 -4.12 -10.20 7.93
C ILE A 22 -2.97 -10.23 6.92
N GLU A 23 -3.26 -10.66 5.69
CA GLU A 23 -2.28 -10.66 4.61
C GLU A 23 -1.83 -9.22 4.34
N LYS A 24 -0.51 -8.98 4.36
CA LYS A 24 0.09 -7.68 4.04
C LYS A 24 1.06 -7.82 2.86
N PRO A 25 0.53 -8.06 1.64
CA PRO A 25 1.34 -8.37 0.47
C PRO A 25 2.06 -7.15 -0.13
N VAL A 26 1.96 -5.97 0.50
CA VAL A 26 2.57 -4.73 0.02
C VAL A 26 3.40 -4.11 1.12
N THR A 27 4.68 -3.88 0.84
CA THR A 27 5.59 -3.14 1.71
C THR A 27 6.00 -1.83 1.06
N TRP A 28 5.88 -0.74 1.82
CA TRP A 28 6.27 0.58 1.36
C TRP A 28 7.66 0.99 1.87
N SER A 29 8.43 1.64 0.99
CA SER A 29 9.71 2.26 1.32
C SER A 29 9.78 3.65 0.72
N TYR A 30 10.51 4.54 1.38
CA TYR A 30 10.51 5.96 1.05
C TYR A 30 11.92 6.52 1.00
N ALA A 31 12.18 7.37 0.01
CA ALA A 31 13.44 8.07 -0.13
C ALA A 31 13.22 9.49 -0.63
N ALA A 32 14.23 10.35 -0.48
CA ALA A 32 14.25 11.68 -1.05
C ALA A 32 15.60 11.95 -1.72
N LYS A 33 15.58 12.68 -2.84
CA LYS A 33 16.78 13.17 -3.52
C LYS A 33 16.63 14.66 -3.75
N LYS A 34 17.53 15.47 -3.20
CA LYS A 34 17.65 16.88 -3.58
C LYS A 34 18.12 16.98 -5.03
N VAL A 35 17.44 17.82 -5.79
CA VAL A 35 17.85 18.18 -7.15
C VAL A 35 18.49 19.57 -7.19
N SER A 36 18.21 20.40 -6.19
CA SER A 36 18.87 21.69 -5.96
C SER A 36 18.81 22.08 -4.46
N LYS A 37 19.26 23.29 -4.11
CA LYS A 37 19.13 23.85 -2.75
C LYS A 37 17.66 24.01 -2.31
N THR A 38 16.75 24.17 -3.27
CA THR A 38 15.33 24.50 -3.02
C THR A 38 14.38 23.46 -3.60
N GLU A 39 14.85 22.35 -4.14
CA GLU A 39 13.99 21.35 -4.78
C GLU A 39 14.46 19.93 -4.45
N ALA A 40 13.48 19.05 -4.25
CA ALA A 40 13.71 17.62 -4.05
C ALA A 40 12.62 16.79 -4.73
N VAL A 41 12.98 15.53 -5.02
CA VAL A 41 12.06 14.49 -5.47
C VAL A 41 11.93 13.46 -4.35
N LEU A 42 10.70 13.20 -3.94
CA LEU A 42 10.34 12.11 -3.03
C LEU A 42 10.03 10.88 -3.87
N TYR A 43 10.57 9.72 -3.48
CA TYR A 43 10.32 8.43 -4.08
C TYR A 43 9.53 7.58 -3.09
N LEU A 44 8.34 7.15 -3.49
CA LEU A 44 7.46 6.29 -2.71
C LEU A 44 7.36 4.96 -3.44
N LYS A 45 8.05 3.94 -2.94
CA LYS A 45 8.16 2.64 -3.58
C LYS A 45 7.26 1.63 -2.87
N ALA A 46 6.35 1.02 -3.61
CA ALA A 46 5.64 -0.19 -3.19
C ALA A 46 6.39 -1.42 -3.74
N THR A 47 6.67 -2.38 -2.86
CA THR A 47 7.10 -3.73 -3.20
C THR A 47 5.91 -4.65 -2.97
N ILE A 48 5.53 -5.41 -3.98
CA ILE A 48 4.28 -6.16 -4.05
C ILE A 48 4.62 -7.64 -4.22
N ASP A 49 4.10 -8.48 -3.35
CA ASP A 49 4.27 -9.93 -3.41
C ASP A 49 3.74 -10.49 -4.73
N ASP A 50 4.27 -11.65 -5.14
CA ASP A 50 3.89 -12.26 -6.41
C ASP A 50 2.39 -12.54 -6.48
N LYS A 51 1.80 -12.33 -7.67
CA LYS A 51 0.35 -12.45 -7.98
C LYS A 51 -0.56 -11.42 -7.30
N TRP A 52 -0.01 -10.45 -6.58
CA TRP A 52 -0.76 -9.30 -6.08
C TRP A 52 -0.50 -8.07 -6.93
N HIS A 53 -1.47 -7.15 -6.91
CA HIS A 53 -1.38 -5.87 -7.57
C HIS A 53 -2.02 -4.74 -6.76
N ILE A 54 -1.53 -3.52 -6.96
CA ILE A 54 -2.16 -2.29 -6.48
C ILE A 54 -2.60 -1.43 -7.67
N TYR A 55 -3.65 -0.66 -7.48
CA TYR A 55 -4.25 0.11 -8.58
C TYR A 55 -3.61 1.48 -8.81
N SER A 56 -3.63 1.91 -10.07
CA SER A 56 -3.15 3.22 -10.52
C SER A 56 -3.88 4.38 -9.82
N GLN A 57 -3.24 5.55 -9.74
CA GLN A 57 -3.88 6.81 -9.30
C GLN A 57 -4.96 7.30 -10.29
N ASN A 58 -5.01 6.71 -11.49
CA ASN A 58 -5.86 7.13 -12.61
C ASN A 58 -6.96 6.11 -12.93
N VAL A 59 -7.49 5.43 -11.91
CA VAL A 59 -8.69 4.60 -12.05
C VAL A 59 -9.93 5.50 -12.19
N LYS A 60 -10.81 5.16 -13.12
CA LYS A 60 -12.09 5.85 -13.36
C LYS A 60 -13.12 5.46 -12.29
N ASP A 61 -14.11 6.33 -12.09
CA ASP A 61 -15.21 6.06 -11.17
C ASP A 61 -15.93 4.73 -11.51
N GLY A 62 -16.38 4.03 -10.47
CA GLY A 62 -16.95 2.68 -10.57
C GLY A 62 -15.91 1.54 -10.55
N GLY A 63 -14.61 1.88 -10.58
CA GLY A 63 -13.51 0.93 -10.45
C GLY A 63 -13.04 0.71 -9.01
N PRO A 64 -11.90 0.03 -8.83
CA PRO A 64 -11.28 -0.20 -7.53
C PRO A 64 -10.84 1.10 -6.85
N VAL A 65 -10.60 1.03 -5.53
CA VAL A 65 -9.97 2.13 -4.79
C VAL A 65 -8.55 2.35 -5.32
N LYS A 66 -8.36 3.52 -5.92
CA LYS A 66 -7.08 3.96 -6.49
C LYS A 66 -6.04 4.27 -5.43
N THR A 67 -4.77 4.01 -5.75
CA THR A 67 -3.67 4.51 -4.91
C THR A 67 -3.77 6.04 -4.83
N THR A 68 -3.74 6.59 -3.61
CA THR A 68 -3.86 8.03 -3.38
C THR A 68 -2.85 8.47 -2.34
N PHE A 69 -2.10 9.54 -2.64
CA PHE A 69 -1.15 10.14 -1.71
C PHE A 69 -1.71 11.45 -1.14
N ALA A 70 -1.74 11.56 0.18
CA ALA A 70 -2.08 12.78 0.89
C ALA A 70 -0.89 13.24 1.73
N PHE A 71 -0.35 14.41 1.42
CA PHE A 71 0.78 15.00 2.15
C PHE A 71 0.27 15.96 3.23
N SER A 72 0.85 15.88 4.43
CA SER A 72 0.53 16.80 5.51
C SER A 72 1.01 18.22 5.16
N PRO A 73 0.17 19.26 5.29
CA PRO A 73 0.57 20.63 5.05
C PRO A 73 1.74 21.06 5.94
N SER A 74 2.65 21.87 5.40
CA SER A 74 3.78 22.43 6.13
C SER A 74 4.21 23.76 5.53
N LYS A 75 4.81 24.64 6.34
CA LYS A 75 5.47 25.87 5.85
C LYS A 75 6.87 25.60 5.30
N ASP A 76 7.44 24.42 5.58
CA ASP A 76 8.83 24.10 5.25
C ASP A 76 9.02 23.60 3.81
N PHE A 77 7.93 23.21 3.14
CA PHE A 77 7.93 22.81 1.74
C PHE A 77 6.57 23.08 1.10
N SER A 78 6.53 23.07 -0.23
CA SER A 78 5.29 23.00 -1.01
C SER A 78 5.38 21.90 -2.06
N LEU A 79 4.23 21.30 -2.40
CA LEU A 79 4.15 20.31 -3.47
C LEU A 79 4.25 21.01 -4.83
N VAL A 80 4.99 20.40 -5.76
CA VAL A 80 5.08 20.84 -7.14
C VAL A 80 4.36 19.83 -8.01
N GLY A 81 3.12 20.17 -8.40
CA GLY A 81 2.26 19.28 -9.19
C GLY A 81 1.75 18.05 -8.42
N LYS A 82 1.12 17.14 -9.15
CA LYS A 82 0.61 15.86 -8.61
C LYS A 82 1.72 14.81 -8.51
N THR A 83 1.49 13.78 -7.71
CA THR A 83 2.38 12.61 -7.64
C THR A 83 2.35 11.87 -8.97
N ALA A 84 3.53 11.69 -9.57
CA ALA A 84 3.69 10.96 -10.81
C ALA A 84 3.76 9.46 -10.55
N GLU A 85 3.20 8.69 -11.48
CA GLU A 85 3.32 7.23 -11.55
C GLU A 85 3.94 6.82 -12.90
N PRO A 86 4.62 5.66 -12.97
CA PRO A 86 5.09 5.13 -14.24
C PRO A 86 3.91 4.58 -15.06
N LYS A 87 4.20 4.12 -16.28
CA LYS A 87 3.20 3.46 -17.12
C LYS A 87 2.65 2.21 -16.42
N ALA A 88 1.35 2.19 -16.19
CA ALA A 88 0.65 1.06 -15.60
C ALA A 88 0.36 -0.05 -16.63
N ILE A 89 0.12 -1.26 -16.13
CA ILE A 89 -0.47 -2.35 -16.89
C ILE A 89 -1.97 -2.10 -16.92
N THR A 90 -2.62 -2.26 -18.08
CA THR A 90 -4.08 -2.11 -18.21
C THR A 90 -4.68 -3.41 -18.69
N LYS A 91 -5.70 -3.91 -17.98
CA LYS A 91 -6.42 -5.13 -18.33
C LYS A 91 -7.91 -4.94 -18.04
N TYR A 92 -8.75 -5.65 -18.78
CA TYR A 92 -10.16 -5.78 -18.43
C TYR A 92 -10.29 -6.67 -17.18
N GLU A 93 -10.95 -6.17 -16.15
CA GLU A 93 -11.24 -6.93 -14.94
C GLU A 93 -12.73 -7.19 -14.83
N ASP A 94 -13.10 -8.47 -14.74
CA ASP A 94 -14.50 -8.89 -14.64
C ASP A 94 -15.18 -8.41 -13.36
N THR A 95 -14.43 -8.23 -12.28
CA THR A 95 -14.93 -7.73 -10.99
C THR A 95 -15.51 -6.32 -11.13
N PHE A 96 -14.86 -5.47 -11.91
CA PHE A 96 -15.25 -4.06 -12.10
C PHE A 96 -15.93 -3.81 -13.45
N LYS A 97 -16.00 -4.83 -14.31
CA LYS A 97 -16.57 -4.78 -15.66
C LYS A 97 -15.98 -3.65 -16.53
N MET A 98 -14.69 -3.37 -16.34
CA MET A 98 -14.00 -2.28 -17.03
C MET A 98 -12.50 -2.56 -17.19
N ASN A 99 -11.87 -1.75 -18.04
CA ASN A 99 -10.41 -1.69 -18.08
C ASN A 99 -9.89 -0.97 -16.84
N VAL A 100 -9.06 -1.67 -16.07
CA VAL A 100 -8.42 -1.18 -14.86
C VAL A 100 -6.92 -1.13 -15.08
N SER A 101 -6.28 -0.10 -14.54
CA SER A 101 -4.82 0.05 -14.58
C SER A 101 -4.21 -0.24 -13.21
N PHE A 102 -3.16 -1.06 -13.18
CA PHE A 102 -2.54 -1.54 -11.94
C PHE A 102 -1.03 -1.76 -12.10
N PHE A 103 -0.38 -2.08 -10.99
CA PHE A 103 1.04 -2.38 -10.88
C PHE A 103 1.27 -3.69 -10.11
N GLU A 104 2.22 -4.49 -10.58
CA GLU A 104 2.68 -5.74 -9.96
C GLU A 104 4.16 -5.64 -9.61
N LYS A 105 4.64 -6.50 -8.71
CA LYS A 105 6.04 -6.64 -8.27
C LYS A 105 6.63 -5.40 -7.58
N THR A 106 6.75 -4.30 -8.30
CA THR A 106 7.31 -3.04 -7.79
C THR A 106 6.82 -1.85 -8.60
N VAL A 107 6.48 -0.77 -7.90
CA VAL A 107 6.21 0.54 -8.51
C VAL A 107 6.84 1.64 -7.66
N VAL A 108 7.38 2.67 -8.33
CA VAL A 108 7.96 3.86 -7.69
C VAL A 108 7.21 5.10 -8.14
N PHE A 109 6.48 5.69 -7.20
CA PHE A 109 5.82 6.98 -7.38
C PHE A 109 6.78 8.12 -7.06
N GLN A 110 6.60 9.26 -7.71
CA GLN A 110 7.47 10.42 -7.55
C GLN A 110 6.67 11.68 -7.23
N GLN A 111 6.99 12.36 -6.13
CA GLN A 111 6.44 13.66 -5.80
C GLN A 111 7.56 14.70 -5.78
N LYS A 112 7.43 15.75 -6.60
CA LYS A 112 8.33 16.91 -6.56
C LYS A 112 7.91 17.86 -5.44
N VAL A 113 8.87 18.40 -4.71
CA VAL A 113 8.64 19.40 -3.67
C VAL A 113 9.62 20.56 -3.80
N LYS A 114 9.12 21.77 -3.52
CA LYS A 114 9.94 22.96 -3.32
C LYS A 114 10.20 23.13 -1.83
N LEU A 115 11.45 23.30 -1.46
CA LEU A 115 11.91 23.40 -0.07
C LEU A 115 12.05 24.88 0.33
N ASN A 116 11.47 25.24 1.46
CA ASN A 116 11.64 26.55 2.11
C ASN A 116 12.67 26.49 3.25
N LYS A 117 13.11 25.29 3.64
CA LYS A 117 14.19 25.05 4.60
C LYS A 117 15.20 24.03 4.04
N ALA A 118 16.46 24.19 4.42
CA ALA A 118 17.54 23.31 3.97
C ALA A 118 17.34 21.85 4.42
N ALA A 119 16.76 21.64 5.61
CA ALA A 119 16.37 20.32 6.10
C ALA A 119 14.91 20.36 6.53
N THR A 120 14.14 19.37 6.10
CA THR A 120 12.73 19.23 6.49
C THR A 120 12.33 17.75 6.50
N THR A 121 11.14 17.46 7.00
CA THR A 121 10.53 16.12 6.93
C THR A 121 9.18 16.24 6.26
N VAL A 122 9.01 15.52 5.15
CA VAL A 122 7.72 15.45 4.46
C VAL A 122 6.94 14.27 5.05
N LYS A 123 5.77 14.57 5.63
CA LYS A 123 4.86 13.57 6.19
C LYS A 123 3.62 13.43 5.32
N GLY A 124 2.97 12.29 5.41
CA GLY A 124 1.73 12.04 4.71
C GLY A 124 1.25 10.61 4.92
N LYS A 125 0.33 10.22 4.04
CA LYS A 125 -0.27 8.89 4.00
C LYS A 125 -0.51 8.45 2.58
N VAL A 126 -0.42 7.15 2.36
CA VAL A 126 -0.87 6.49 1.14
C VAL A 126 -2.06 5.61 1.47
N GLU A 127 -3.14 5.79 0.73
CA GLU A 127 -4.31 4.91 0.73
C GLU A 127 -4.27 4.08 -0.55
N PHE A 128 -4.44 2.76 -0.45
CA PHE A 128 -4.41 1.87 -1.61
C PHE A 128 -5.23 0.61 -1.34
N MET A 129 -5.71 -0.02 -2.40
CA MET A 129 -6.32 -1.35 -2.35
C MET A 129 -5.46 -2.34 -3.10
N VAL A 130 -5.38 -3.55 -2.55
CA VAL A 130 -4.57 -4.64 -3.06
C VAL A 130 -5.46 -5.84 -3.37
N CYS A 131 -5.27 -6.42 -4.55
CA CYS A 131 -6.04 -7.57 -5.01
C CYS A 131 -5.12 -8.61 -5.65
N ASN A 132 -5.65 -9.81 -5.78
CA ASN A 132 -5.12 -10.89 -6.61
C ASN A 132 -6.28 -11.48 -7.44
N ASP A 133 -6.03 -12.59 -8.14
CA ASP A 133 -7.03 -13.25 -9.00
C ASP A 133 -8.26 -13.80 -8.26
N ARG A 134 -8.23 -13.88 -6.92
CA ARG A 134 -9.29 -14.49 -6.09
C ARG A 134 -10.02 -13.50 -5.20
N GLN A 135 -9.32 -12.48 -4.73
CA GLN A 135 -9.84 -11.58 -3.71
C GLN A 135 -9.20 -10.20 -3.76
N CYS A 136 -9.90 -9.25 -3.16
CA CYS A 136 -9.41 -7.92 -2.81
C CYS A 136 -9.42 -7.78 -1.30
N LEU A 137 -8.32 -7.26 -0.74
CA LEU A 137 -8.29 -6.90 0.68
C LEU A 137 -8.97 -5.54 0.88
N PRO A 138 -9.52 -5.27 2.08
CA PRO A 138 -9.96 -3.92 2.44
C PRO A 138 -8.84 -2.90 2.18
N PRO A 139 -9.16 -1.67 1.74
CA PRO A 139 -8.16 -0.63 1.54
C PRO A 139 -7.32 -0.40 2.80
N GLU A 140 -6.01 -0.24 2.61
CA GLU A 140 -5.06 0.05 3.69
C GLU A 140 -4.58 1.51 3.58
N GLU A 141 -4.43 2.15 4.74
CA GLU A 141 -3.81 3.47 4.86
C GLU A 141 -2.48 3.34 5.61
N VAL A 142 -1.39 3.75 4.96
CA VAL A 142 -0.04 3.69 5.53
C VAL A 142 0.53 5.10 5.64
N ALA A 143 0.83 5.53 6.87
CA ALA A 143 1.51 6.79 7.13
C ALA A 143 3.00 6.71 6.78
N PHE A 144 3.55 7.81 6.27
CA PHE A 144 4.96 7.94 5.95
C PHE A 144 5.57 9.23 6.48
N SER A 145 6.88 9.19 6.69
CA SER A 145 7.68 10.33 7.14
C SER A 145 9.05 10.27 6.47
N ILE A 146 9.32 11.22 5.57
CA ILE A 146 10.49 11.22 4.69
C ILE A 146 11.39 12.40 5.06
N PRO A 147 12.55 12.14 5.69
CA PRO A 147 13.55 13.18 5.90
C PRO A 147 14.14 13.64 4.57
N VAL A 148 14.14 14.95 4.35
CA VAL A 148 14.81 15.60 3.21
C VAL A 148 15.97 16.40 3.78
N LYS A 149 17.18 15.87 3.62
CA LYS A 149 18.43 16.44 4.15
C LYS A 149 19.37 16.83 3.02
#